data_AF-A0A849R8C7-F1
#
_entry.id   AF-A0A849R8C7-F1
#
_cell.length_a   1.000
_cell.length_b   1.000
_cell.length_c   1.000
_cell.angle_alpha   90.00
_cell.angle_beta   90.00
_cell.angle_gamma   90.00
#
_symmetry.space_group_name_H-M   'P 1'
#
loop_
_entity.id
_entity.type
_entity.pdbx_description
1 polymer ?
#
loop_
_entity_poly.entity_id
_entity_poly.type
_entity_poly.pdbx_seq_one_letter_code
_entity_poly.pdbx_strand_id
1 'polypeptide(L)'
;MLVPTLRPFLSSAQLLSLLSSADGEEGRFFHQKFNALVNLIDSMPVTYEQDGKGDDAMVYLHYFSARCDWYITEKDIDGGVEQAFGFAIINGDRQNAELGYISIAELVRHNVELDLHFTPCKLGDIKTRLAA
;
A
#
# COMPACT_ATOMS: atom_id res chain seq x y z
N MET A 1 18.13 8.52 5.01
CA MET A 1 17.73 8.82 3.62
C MET A 1 16.42 8.11 3.37
N LEU A 2 15.28 8.80 3.46
CA LEU A 2 13.93 8.19 3.35
C LEU A 2 13.47 8.04 1.89
N VAL A 3 13.91 8.95 1.03
CA VAL A 3 13.48 9.02 -0.38
C VAL A 3 13.85 7.76 -1.19
N PRO A 4 15.07 7.19 -1.08
CA PRO A 4 15.41 5.98 -1.82
C PRO A 4 14.51 4.78 -1.48
N THR A 5 14.13 4.63 -0.21
CA THR A 5 13.28 3.53 0.26
C THR A 5 11.83 3.69 -0.20
N LEU A 6 11.31 4.92 -0.23
CA LEU A 6 9.91 5.18 -0.61
C LEU A 6 9.69 5.27 -2.12
N ARG A 7 10.73 5.59 -2.91
CA ARG A 7 10.61 5.77 -4.35
C ARG A 7 9.99 4.59 -5.10
N PRO A 8 10.27 3.31 -4.77
CA PRO A 8 9.64 2.17 -5.43
C PRO A 8 8.14 2.04 -5.12
N PHE A 9 7.64 2.68 -4.06
CA PHE A 9 6.27 2.54 -3.55
C PHE A 9 5.37 3.73 -3.86
N LEU A 10 5.94 4.86 -4.27
CA LEU A 10 5.22 6.11 -4.55
C LEU A 10 5.39 6.50 -6.02
N SER A 11 4.29 6.90 -6.66
CA SER A 11 4.37 7.52 -7.99
C SER A 11 5.23 8.78 -7.97
N SER A 12 5.85 9.12 -9.10
CA SER A 12 6.69 10.33 -9.17
C SER A 12 5.88 11.59 -8.83
N ALA A 13 4.62 11.65 -9.26
CA ALA A 13 3.72 12.75 -8.95
C ALA A 13 3.43 12.84 -7.44
N GLN A 14 3.08 11.72 -6.81
CA GLN A 14 2.80 11.68 -5.38
C GLN A 14 4.05 12.02 -4.55
N LEU A 15 5.20 11.44 -4.88
CA LEU A 15 6.46 11.71 -4.19
C LEU A 15 6.84 13.20 -4.27
N LEU A 16 6.75 13.82 -5.45
CA LEU A 16 7.03 15.25 -5.61
C LEU A 16 6.09 16.13 -4.78
N SER A 17 4.80 15.80 -4.77
CA SER A 17 3.82 16.52 -3.93
C SER A 17 4.18 16.43 -2.45
N LEU A 18 4.55 15.24 -1.97
CA LEU A 18 4.90 15.05 -0.56
C LEU A 18 6.22 15.71 -0.19
N LEU A 19 7.21 15.74 -1.09
CA LEU A 19 8.46 16.47 -0.86
C LEU A 19 8.22 17.98 -0.79
N SER A 20 7.39 18.51 -1.70
CA SER A 20 6.97 19.91 -1.64
C SER A 20 6.29 20.25 -0.31
N SER A 21 5.42 19.38 0.20
CA SER A 21 4.78 19.58 1.49
C SER A 21 5.77 19.46 2.66
N ALA A 22 6.77 18.59 2.53
CA ALA A 22 7.82 18.41 3.53
C ALA A 22 8.76 19.64 3.65
N ASP A 23 8.93 20.40 2.57
CA ASP A 23 9.70 21.65 2.57
C ASP A 23 8.89 22.87 3.07
N GLY A 24 7.58 22.70 3.32
CA GLY A 24 6.67 23.75 3.77
C GLY A 24 6.51 23.85 5.29
N GLU A 25 5.54 24.65 5.73
CA GLU A 25 5.25 24.90 7.16
C GLU A 25 4.89 23.61 7.92
N GLU A 26 4.33 22.61 7.23
CA GLU A 26 3.97 21.30 7.76
C GLU A 26 5.11 20.28 7.69
N GLY A 27 6.34 20.71 7.39
CA GLY A 27 7.45 19.81 7.08
C GLY A 27 7.73 18.73 8.13
N ARG A 28 7.65 19.08 9.42
CA ARG A 28 7.80 18.12 10.52
C ARG A 28 6.78 16.99 10.46
N PHE A 29 5.52 17.31 10.14
CA PHE A 29 4.44 16.31 10.04
C PHE A 29 4.71 15.35 8.89
N PHE A 30 5.08 15.85 7.71
CA PHE A 30 5.41 15.00 6.55
C PHE A 30 6.65 14.15 6.78
N HIS A 31 7.69 14.66 7.44
CA HIS A 31 8.84 13.84 7.84
C HIS A 31 8.46 12.70 8.79
N GLN A 32 7.58 12.95 9.76
CA GLN A 32 7.07 11.90 10.64
C GLN A 32 6.26 10.86 9.86
N LYS A 33 5.43 11.29 8.92
CA LYS A 33 4.67 10.40 8.03
C LYS A 33 5.59 9.55 7.15
N PHE A 34 6.65 10.12 6.58
CA PHE A 34 7.64 9.36 5.81
C PHE A 34 8.35 8.30 6.66
N ASN A 35 8.78 8.66 7.88
CA ASN A 35 9.39 7.69 8.80
C ASN A 35 8.43 6.57 9.17
N ALA A 36 7.18 6.89 9.46
CA ALA A 36 6.15 5.90 9.76
C ALA A 36 5.90 4.97 8.58
N LEU A 37 5.85 5.51 7.35
CA LEU A 37 5.65 4.71 6.15
C LEU A 37 6.84 3.78 5.86
N VAL A 38 8.08 4.28 6.00
CA VAL A 38 9.28 3.45 5.85
C VAL A 38 9.26 2.30 6.86
N ASN A 39 9.01 2.59 8.14
CA ASN A 39 8.91 1.56 9.16
C ASN A 39 7.81 0.54 8.86
N LEU A 40 6.66 1.01 8.33
CA LEU A 40 5.56 0.15 7.96
C LEU A 40 5.96 -0.82 6.83
N ILE A 41 6.55 -0.31 5.76
CA ILE A 41 7.05 -1.11 4.63
C ILE A 41 8.14 -2.09 5.08
N ASP A 42 9.07 -1.65 5.95
CA ASP A 42 10.14 -2.50 6.46
C ASP A 42 9.59 -3.64 7.32
N SER A 43 8.56 -3.36 8.14
CA SER A 43 7.90 -4.34 9.01
C SER A 43 6.85 -5.22 8.31
N MET A 44 6.48 -4.87 7.06
CA MET A 44 5.50 -5.63 6.29
C MET A 44 6.06 -7.04 6.01
N PRO A 45 5.27 -8.11 6.22
CA PRO A 45 5.69 -9.47 5.92
C PRO A 45 5.99 -9.62 4.43
N VAL A 46 6.92 -10.51 4.11
CA VAL A 46 7.15 -10.94 2.73
C VAL A 46 6.13 -11.99 2.31
N THR A 47 6.01 -12.25 1.00
CA THR A 47 5.07 -13.26 0.48
C THR A 47 5.24 -14.61 1.18
N TYR A 48 4.11 -15.26 1.45
CA TYR A 48 3.94 -16.52 2.18
C TYR A 48 4.05 -16.44 3.71
N GLU A 49 4.45 -15.31 4.31
CA GLU A 49 4.50 -15.18 5.79
C GLU A 49 3.12 -15.00 6.43
N GLN A 50 2.09 -14.72 5.64
CA GLN A 50 0.69 -14.67 6.08
C GLN A 50 -0.17 -15.84 5.59
N ASP A 51 0.45 -16.84 4.94
CA ASP A 51 -0.24 -18.03 4.45
C ASP A 51 -1.05 -18.73 5.57
N GLY A 52 -2.26 -19.16 5.21
CA GLY A 52 -3.17 -19.86 6.13
C GLY A 52 -3.91 -18.97 7.13
N LYS A 53 -3.61 -17.66 7.20
CA LYS A 53 -4.34 -16.73 8.09
C LYS A 53 -5.72 -16.34 7.56
N GLY A 54 -5.97 -16.46 6.26
CA GLY A 54 -7.25 -16.09 5.66
C GLY A 54 -7.66 -14.65 5.98
N ASP A 55 -8.85 -14.46 6.54
CA ASP A 55 -9.35 -13.13 6.93
C ASP A 55 -8.63 -12.50 8.13
N ASP A 56 -7.82 -13.28 8.87
CA ASP A 56 -6.95 -12.77 9.93
C ASP A 56 -5.61 -12.22 9.40
N ALA A 57 -5.33 -12.34 8.10
CA ALA A 57 -4.17 -11.69 7.49
C ALA A 57 -4.25 -10.16 7.68
N MET A 58 -3.11 -9.53 7.96
CA MET A 58 -3.00 -8.09 8.12
C MET A 58 -2.77 -7.42 6.76
N VAL A 59 -3.52 -6.38 6.48
CA VAL A 59 -3.30 -5.45 5.36
C VAL A 59 -2.44 -4.30 5.88
N TYR A 60 -1.36 -3.99 5.16
CA TYR A 60 -0.38 -2.97 5.55
C TYR A 60 -0.48 -1.72 4.67
N LEU A 61 -0.61 -1.89 3.35
CA LEU A 61 -0.71 -0.76 2.42
C LEU A 61 -2.06 -0.79 1.70
N HIS A 62 -2.53 0.40 1.32
CA HIS A 62 -3.70 0.57 0.49
C HIS A 62 -3.36 1.51 -0.66
N TYR A 63 -3.50 1.02 -1.88
CA TYR A 63 -3.40 1.81 -3.10
C TYR A 63 -4.80 2.02 -3.69
N PHE A 64 -5.07 3.20 -4.22
CA PHE A 64 -6.35 3.49 -4.84
C PHE A 64 -6.20 4.35 -6.10
N SER A 65 -7.11 4.14 -7.06
CA SER A 65 -7.26 4.97 -8.25
C SER A 65 -8.68 4.83 -8.79
N ALA A 66 -9.42 5.95 -8.86
CA ALA A 66 -10.81 6.00 -9.31
C ALA A 66 -11.73 4.99 -8.58
N ARG A 67 -12.05 3.86 -9.21
CA ARG A 67 -12.88 2.78 -8.63
C ARG A 67 -12.07 1.50 -8.37
N CYS A 68 -10.75 1.60 -8.33
CA CYS A 68 -9.88 0.46 -8.08
C CYS A 68 -9.15 0.64 -6.76
N ASP A 69 -9.06 -0.45 -6.01
CA ASP A 69 -8.44 -0.51 -4.69
C ASP A 69 -7.54 -1.75 -4.65
N TRP A 70 -6.33 -1.60 -4.09
CA TRP A 70 -5.39 -2.69 -3.86
C TRP A 70 -4.91 -2.64 -2.41
N TYR A 71 -5.28 -3.66 -1.64
CA TYR A 71 -4.93 -3.84 -0.24
C TYR A 71 -3.77 -4.83 -0.14
N ILE A 72 -2.57 -4.35 0.15
CA ILE A 72 -1.36 -5.17 0.18
C ILE A 72 -1.21 -5.83 1.55
N THR A 73 -1.15 -7.16 1.56
CA THR A 73 -0.88 -7.95 2.77
C THR A 73 0.60 -8.20 2.95
N GLU A 74 1.33 -8.44 1.86
CA GLU A 74 2.73 -8.84 1.88
C GLU A 74 3.53 -8.15 0.78
N LYS A 75 4.78 -7.77 1.07
CA LYS A 75 5.75 -7.34 0.03
C LYS A 75 6.36 -8.55 -0.65
N ASP A 76 7.02 -8.28 -1.77
CA ASP A 76 7.84 -9.23 -2.49
C ASP A 76 8.84 -9.96 -1.57
N ILE A 77 9.12 -11.24 -1.87
CA ILE A 77 10.03 -12.10 -1.10
C ILE A 77 11.44 -11.53 -0.99
N ASP A 78 11.89 -10.83 -2.04
CA ASP A 78 13.20 -10.19 -2.07
C ASP A 78 13.16 -8.75 -1.51
N GLY A 79 12.03 -8.35 -0.92
CA GLY A 79 11.78 -6.99 -0.42
C GLY A 79 11.55 -5.96 -1.53
N GLY A 80 11.39 -6.40 -2.78
CA GLY A 80 11.05 -5.59 -3.94
C GLY A 80 9.58 -5.19 -4.05
N VAL A 81 9.19 -4.74 -5.24
CA VAL A 81 7.86 -4.21 -5.56
C VAL A 81 7.20 -4.91 -6.75
N GLU A 82 7.82 -5.98 -7.26
CA GLU A 82 7.37 -6.64 -8.49
C GLU A 82 6.28 -7.67 -8.22
N GLN A 83 6.38 -8.41 -7.12
CA GLN A 83 5.48 -9.49 -6.77
C GLN A 83 5.02 -9.41 -5.30
N ALA A 84 4.36 -8.31 -4.95
CA ALA A 84 3.62 -8.22 -3.70
C ALA A 84 2.37 -9.13 -3.73
N PHE A 85 1.75 -9.39 -2.59
CA PHE A 85 0.50 -10.14 -2.50
C PHE A 85 -0.56 -9.31 -1.78
N GLY A 86 -1.81 -9.43 -2.21
CA GLY A 86 -2.89 -8.65 -1.62
C GLY A 86 -4.24 -8.86 -2.28
N PHE A 87 -5.21 -8.08 -1.84
CA PHE A 87 -6.61 -8.12 -2.26
C PHE A 87 -6.91 -6.95 -3.21
N ALA A 88 -7.40 -7.24 -4.40
CA ALA A 88 -7.66 -6.27 -5.43
C ALA A 88 -9.16 -6.15 -5.74
N ILE A 89 -9.61 -4.91 -5.93
CA ILE A 89 -10.95 -4.55 -6.40
C ILE A 89 -10.75 -3.74 -7.66
N ILE A 90 -11.33 -4.18 -8.77
CA ILE A 90 -11.21 -3.50 -10.06
C ILE A 90 -12.57 -2.98 -10.48
N ASN A 91 -12.63 -1.73 -10.95
CA ASN A 91 -13.85 -1.06 -11.40
C ASN A 91 -14.99 -1.02 -10.36
N GLY A 92 -14.66 -1.15 -9.07
CA GLY A 92 -15.59 -1.18 -7.96
C GLY A 92 -16.37 -2.49 -7.87
N ASP A 93 -15.96 -3.52 -8.61
CA ASP A 93 -16.59 -4.83 -8.58
C ASP A 93 -16.14 -5.61 -7.35
N ARG A 94 -16.90 -5.44 -6.27
CA ARG A 94 -16.66 -6.12 -4.99
C ARG A 94 -16.98 -7.61 -5.05
N GLN A 95 -17.80 -8.07 -6.00
CA GLN A 95 -18.18 -9.49 -6.12
C GLN A 95 -17.06 -10.31 -6.73
N ASN A 96 -16.30 -9.72 -7.65
CA ASN A 96 -15.15 -10.32 -8.30
C ASN A 96 -13.80 -9.86 -7.72
N ALA A 97 -13.82 -9.29 -6.52
CA ALA A 97 -12.60 -8.91 -5.82
C ALA A 97 -11.84 -10.16 -5.37
N GLU A 98 -10.51 -10.17 -5.58
CA GLU A 98 -9.71 -11.39 -5.45
C GLU A 98 -8.37 -11.14 -4.74
N LEU A 99 -7.84 -12.21 -4.13
CA LEU A 99 -6.48 -12.25 -3.62
C LEU A 99 -5.54 -12.72 -4.73
N GLY A 100 -4.42 -12.03 -4.90
CA GLY A 100 -3.46 -12.37 -5.93
C GLY A 100 -2.16 -11.58 -5.83
N TYR A 101 -1.25 -11.87 -6.77
CA TYR A 101 -0.03 -11.10 -6.92
C TYR A 101 -0.32 -9.73 -7.50
N ILE A 102 0.35 -8.71 -6.97
CA ILE A 102 0.20 -7.31 -7.34
C ILE A 102 1.59 -6.73 -7.58
N SER A 103 1.81 -6.18 -8.79
CA SER A 103 3.01 -5.39 -9.07
C SER A 103 2.81 -3.95 -8.58
N ILE A 104 3.42 -3.62 -7.43
CA ILE A 104 3.46 -2.23 -6.93
C ILE A 104 4.21 -1.35 -7.93
N ALA A 105 5.22 -1.88 -8.64
CA ALA A 105 5.90 -1.16 -9.70
C ALA A 105 4.96 -0.71 -10.82
N GLU A 106 3.99 -1.55 -11.22
CA GLU A 106 2.94 -1.17 -12.19
C GLU A 106 1.98 -0.13 -11.62
N LEU A 107 1.53 -0.29 -10.37
CA LEU A 107 0.68 0.71 -9.70
C LEU A 107 1.35 2.10 -9.70
N VAL A 108 2.62 2.14 -9.29
CA VAL A 108 3.46 3.34 -9.26
C VAL A 108 3.65 3.94 -10.65
N ARG A 109 3.91 3.10 -11.67
CA ARG A 109 4.05 3.54 -13.08
C ARG A 109 2.76 4.16 -13.62
N HIS A 110 1.61 3.70 -13.15
CA HIS A 110 0.29 4.19 -13.55
C HIS A 110 -0.27 5.30 -12.66
N ASN A 111 0.55 5.93 -11.81
CA ASN A 111 0.15 6.99 -10.88
C ASN A 111 -0.99 6.58 -9.94
N VAL A 112 -1.08 5.30 -9.56
CA VAL A 112 -1.98 4.87 -8.50
C VAL A 112 -1.44 5.42 -7.17
N GLU A 113 -2.33 5.97 -6.34
CA GLU A 113 -1.95 6.67 -5.12
C GLU A 113 -1.85 5.71 -3.94
N LEU A 114 -0.77 5.82 -3.16
CA LEU A 114 -0.66 5.17 -1.86
C LEU A 114 -1.39 6.00 -0.80
N ASP A 115 -2.32 5.39 -0.06
CA ASP A 115 -3.09 6.06 0.98
C ASP A 115 -2.27 6.28 2.27
N LEU A 116 -1.93 7.54 2.55
CA LEU A 116 -1.16 7.94 3.75
C LEU A 116 -2.00 8.02 5.04
N HIS A 117 -3.31 7.82 4.93
CA HIS A 117 -4.26 7.79 6.04
C HIS A 117 -4.74 6.37 6.35
N PHE A 118 -4.38 5.40 5.51
CA PHE A 118 -4.66 4.00 5.77
C PHE A 118 -3.99 3.53 7.07
N THR A 119 -4.77 2.82 7.88
CA THR A 119 -4.28 2.19 9.12
C THR A 119 -4.34 0.68 8.93
N PRO A 120 -3.23 -0.04 9.18
CA PRO A 120 -3.22 -1.48 9.06
C PRO A 120 -4.33 -2.15 9.85
N CYS A 121 -5.03 -3.09 9.22
CA CYS A 121 -6.16 -3.81 9.81
C CYS A 121 -6.27 -5.22 9.21
N LYS A 122 -7.18 -6.03 9.74
CA LYS A 122 -7.40 -7.38 9.21
C LYS A 122 -8.08 -7.31 7.85
N LEU A 123 -7.73 -8.24 6.96
CA LEU A 123 -8.38 -8.40 5.68
C LEU A 123 -9.91 -8.63 5.84
N GLY A 124 -10.32 -9.37 6.86
CA GLY A 124 -11.72 -9.57 7.20
C GLY A 124 -12.47 -8.26 7.50
N ASP A 125 -11.80 -7.28 8.11
CA ASP A 125 -12.41 -5.97 8.40
C ASP A 125 -12.62 -5.18 7.11
N ILE A 126 -11.70 -5.27 6.15
CA ILE A 126 -11.86 -4.67 4.82
C ILE A 126 -13.04 -5.30 4.09
N LYS A 127 -13.10 -6.63 4.02
CA LYS A 127 -14.21 -7.35 3.38
C LYS A 127 -15.56 -7.02 4.02
N THR A 128 -15.61 -6.90 5.35
CA THR A 128 -16.83 -6.51 6.08
C THR A 128 -17.29 -5.10 5.71
N ARG A 129 -16.38 -4.12 5.65
CA ARG A 129 -16.71 -2.74 5.25
C ARG A 129 -17.22 -2.66 3.81
N LEU A 130 -16.76 -3.54 2.93
CA LEU A 130 -17.19 -3.61 1.53
C LEU A 130 -18.53 -4.32 1.34
N ALA A 131 -18.95 -5.15 2.30
CA ALA A 131 -20.26 -5.81 2.27
C ALA A 131 -21.41 -4.93 2.81
N ALA A 132 -21.07 -3.82 3.49
CA ALA A 132 -22.01 -2.80 3.95
C ALA A 132 -22.33 -1.78 2.84
#